data_AF-A0A973PIG3-F1
#
_entry.id   AF-A0A973PIG3-F1
#
_cell.length_a   1.000
_cell.length_b   1.000
_cell.length_c   1.000
_cell.angle_alpha   90.00
_cell.angle_beta   90.00
_cell.angle_gamma   90.00
#
_symmetry.space_group_name_H-M   'P 1'
#
loop_
_entity.id
_entity.type
_entity.pdbx_description
1 polymer ?
#
loop_
_entity_poly.entity_id
_entity_poly.type
_entity_poly.pdbx_seq_one_letter_code
_entity_poly.pdbx_strand_id
1 'polypeptide(L)'
;MVTQVAKASGYLTAFRAVATLNVLAVLVQAVSAGMLLSGGGTQMHGQGAFAVHALGLIQLIVAVLLWRPARGPGWPALASLGVLLLGFVQSALGGSGVVQAHVPLGMAIFGLSVWLMLWSFRRP
;
A
#
# COMPACT_ATOMS: atom_id res chain seq x y z
N MET A 1 4.25 13.40 -28.80
CA MET A 1 5.11 12.32 -28.23
C MET A 1 5.80 12.77 -26.95
N VAL A 2 6.54 13.87 -26.94
CA VAL A 2 7.29 14.39 -25.76
C VAL A 2 6.41 14.62 -24.52
N THR A 3 5.23 15.24 -24.66
CA THR A 3 4.30 15.49 -23.54
C THR A 3 3.72 14.23 -22.91
N GLN A 4 3.61 13.13 -23.66
CA GLN A 4 3.13 11.84 -23.15
C GLN A 4 4.22 11.12 -22.36
N VAL A 5 5.47 11.15 -22.84
CA VAL A 5 6.63 10.60 -22.12
C VAL A 5 6.85 11.34 -20.80
N ALA A 6 6.76 12.67 -20.80
CA ALA A 6 6.86 13.48 -19.59
C ALA A 6 5.74 13.15 -18.56
N LYS A 7 4.49 12.99 -19.01
CA LYS A 7 3.36 12.57 -18.15
C LYS A 7 3.58 11.19 -17.55
N ALA A 8 4.00 10.21 -18.36
CA ALA A 8 4.29 8.86 -17.89
C ALA A 8 5.41 8.84 -16.83
N SER A 9 6.48 9.61 -17.05
CA SER A 9 7.57 9.77 -16.07
C SER A 9 7.09 10.39 -14.75
N GLY A 10 6.25 11.44 -14.82
CA GLY A 10 5.67 12.08 -13.65
C GLY A 10 4.77 11.14 -12.83
N TYR A 11 3.84 10.44 -13.48
CA TYR A 11 2.95 9.49 -12.79
C TYR A 11 3.71 8.29 -12.22
N LEU A 12 4.74 7.79 -12.90
CA LEU A 12 5.58 6.72 -12.39
C LEU A 12 6.36 7.17 -11.14
N THR A 13 6.88 8.40 -11.14
CA THR A 13 7.57 8.98 -9.97
C THR A 13 6.61 9.16 -8.79
N ALA A 14 5.40 9.65 -9.05
CA ALA A 14 4.35 9.73 -8.02
C ALA A 14 3.99 8.34 -7.48
N PHE A 15 3.89 7.33 -8.36
CA PHE A 15 3.59 5.96 -7.96
C PHE A 15 4.70 5.38 -7.07
N ARG A 16 5.97 5.59 -7.45
CA ARG A 16 7.14 5.20 -6.64
C ARG A 16 7.07 5.82 -5.24
N ALA A 17 6.83 7.13 -5.16
CA ALA A 17 6.78 7.84 -3.89
C ALA A 17 5.66 7.30 -2.99
N VAL A 18 4.44 7.17 -3.51
CA VAL A 18 3.31 6.70 -2.71
C VAL A 18 3.42 5.22 -2.35
N ALA A 19 3.97 4.38 -3.22
CA ALA A 19 4.21 2.96 -2.92
C ALA A 19 5.24 2.80 -1.80
N THR A 20 6.33 3.57 -1.82
CA THR A 20 7.31 3.60 -0.74
C THR A 20 6.66 4.06 0.57
N LEU A 21 5.89 5.15 0.54
CA LEU A 21 5.19 5.64 1.74
C LEU A 21 4.20 4.59 2.28
N ASN A 22 3.47 3.90 1.40
CA ASN A 22 2.55 2.84 1.81
C ASN A 22 3.30 1.69 2.50
N VAL A 23 4.39 1.20 1.91
CA VAL A 23 5.26 0.17 2.52
C VAL A 23 5.77 0.60 3.89
N LEU A 24 6.23 1.84 4.03
CA LEU A 24 6.68 2.38 5.31
C LEU A 24 5.52 2.45 6.33
N ALA A 25 4.32 2.85 5.92
CA ALA A 25 3.15 2.86 6.80
C ALA A 25 2.76 1.45 7.27
N VAL A 26 2.83 0.44 6.39
CA VAL A 26 2.61 -0.96 6.77
C VAL A 26 3.71 -1.45 7.71
N LEU A 27 4.97 -1.07 7.50
CA LEU A 27 6.07 -1.40 8.41
C LEU A 27 5.85 -0.78 9.80
N VAL A 28 5.43 0.47 9.86
CA VAL A 28 5.06 1.14 11.13
C VAL A 28 3.90 0.42 11.82
N GLN A 29 2.92 -0.09 11.06
CA GLN A 29 1.85 -0.94 11.60
C GLN A 29 2.36 -2.26 12.18
N ALA A 30 3.34 -2.91 11.53
CA ALA A 30 3.97 -4.12 12.05
C ALA A 30 4.74 -3.84 13.36
N VAL A 31 5.47 -2.73 13.43
CA VAL A 31 6.16 -2.30 14.66
C VAL A 31 5.15 -1.99 15.77
N SER A 32 4.09 -1.23 15.47
CA SER A 32 3.07 -0.90 16.47
C SER A 32 2.26 -2.11 16.93
N ALA A 33 2.09 -3.14 16.08
CA ALA A 33 1.53 -4.43 16.48
C ALA A 33 2.45 -5.16 17.48
N GLY A 34 3.77 -5.14 17.26
CA GLY A 34 4.73 -5.67 18.25
C GLY A 34 4.66 -4.93 19.59
N MET A 35 4.50 -3.61 19.56
CA MET A 35 4.27 -2.81 20.77
C MET A 35 2.95 -3.18 21.45
N LEU A 36 1.88 -3.40 20.69
CA LEU A 36 0.57 -3.87 21.17
C LEU A 36 0.69 -5.16 21.96
N LEU A 37 1.41 -6.14 21.41
CA LEU A 37 1.66 -7.41 22.09
C LEU A 37 2.53 -7.27 23.34
N SER A 38 3.31 -6.19 23.43
CA SER A 38 4.15 -5.84 24.58
C SER A 38 3.43 -4.93 25.59
N GLY A 39 2.13 -4.64 25.39
CA GLY A 39 1.30 -3.83 26.29
C GLY A 39 1.26 -2.32 25.99
N GLY A 40 1.78 -1.86 24.85
CA GLY A 40 1.78 -0.44 24.44
C GLY A 40 1.23 -0.22 23.03
N GLY A 41 1.28 1.00 22.48
CA GLY A 41 1.05 1.20 21.03
C GLY A 41 -0.39 1.02 20.51
N THR A 42 -1.41 0.80 21.35
CA THR A 42 -2.82 0.63 20.95
C THR A 42 -3.33 1.75 20.04
N GLN A 43 -3.08 3.00 20.42
CA GLN A 43 -3.51 4.14 19.62
C GLN A 43 -2.76 4.20 18.28
N MET A 44 -1.44 3.96 18.29
CA MET A 44 -0.60 4.01 17.10
C MET A 44 -0.97 2.90 16.10
N HIS A 45 -1.28 1.70 16.60
CA HIS A 45 -1.75 0.60 15.77
C HIS A 45 -3.16 0.90 15.23
N GLY A 46 -4.13 1.14 16.12
CA GLY A 46 -5.52 1.37 15.74
C GLY A 46 -5.72 2.56 14.79
N GLN A 47 -5.13 3.73 15.11
CA GLN A 47 -5.27 4.92 14.25
C GLN A 47 -4.35 4.87 13.02
N GLY A 48 -3.19 4.21 13.11
CA GLY A 48 -2.27 4.12 11.99
C GLY A 48 -2.80 3.30 10.81
N ALA A 49 -3.82 2.45 11.02
CA ALA A 49 -4.54 1.77 9.94
C ALA A 49 -5.13 2.78 8.93
N PHE A 50 -5.64 3.93 9.40
CA PHE A 50 -6.16 4.99 8.54
C PHE A 50 -5.10 5.49 7.55
N ALA A 51 -3.86 5.70 8.01
CA ALA A 51 -2.77 6.14 7.16
C ALA A 51 -2.46 5.10 6.06
N VAL A 52 -2.51 3.81 6.40
CA VAL A 52 -2.32 2.71 5.44
C VAL A 52 -3.41 2.73 4.36
N HIS A 53 -4.69 2.86 4.74
CA HIS A 53 -5.79 2.91 3.77
C HIS A 53 -5.76 4.17 2.91
N ALA A 54 -5.48 5.33 3.51
CA ALA A 54 -5.36 6.59 2.79
C ALA A 54 -4.25 6.52 1.74
N LEU A 55 -3.06 6.03 2.12
CA LEU A 55 -1.96 5.82 1.18
C LEU A 55 -2.29 4.76 0.13
N GLY A 56 -3.00 3.69 0.50
CA GLY A 56 -3.46 2.66 -0.44
C GLY A 56 -4.43 3.21 -1.49
N LEU A 57 -5.35 4.09 -1.08
CA LEU A 57 -6.27 4.78 -2.00
C LEU A 57 -5.52 5.73 -2.93
N ILE A 58 -4.59 6.53 -2.41
CA ILE A 58 -3.77 7.42 -3.23
C ILE A 58 -2.93 6.59 -4.23
N GLN A 59 -2.34 5.48 -3.78
CA GLN A 59 -1.59 4.57 -4.65
C GLN A 59 -2.47 4.01 -5.78
N LEU A 60 -3.70 3.59 -5.48
CA LEU A 60 -4.66 3.15 -6.49
C LEU A 60 -4.98 4.27 -7.49
N ILE A 61 -5.26 5.48 -7.02
CA ILE A 61 -5.55 6.63 -7.88
C ILE A 61 -4.37 6.90 -8.83
N VAL A 62 -3.15 6.95 -8.30
CA VAL A 62 -1.94 7.20 -9.10
C VAL A 62 -1.68 6.05 -10.08
N ALA A 63 -1.94 4.80 -9.70
CA ALA A 63 -1.85 3.65 -10.60
C ALA A 63 -2.86 3.74 -11.76
N VAL A 64 -4.09 4.20 -11.49
CA VAL A 64 -5.10 4.44 -12.54
C VAL A 64 -4.67 5.58 -13.46
N LEU A 65 -4.04 6.64 -12.93
CA LEU A 65 -3.49 7.74 -13.73
C LEU A 65 -2.33 7.27 -14.63
N LEU A 66 -1.48 6.38 -14.12
CA LEU A 66 -0.42 5.74 -14.89
C LEU A 66 -1.01 4.85 -16.01
N TRP A 67 -2.08 4.11 -15.72
CA TRP A 67 -2.73 3.22 -16.69
C TRP A 67 -3.48 3.97 -17.79
N ARG A 68 -4.45 4.82 -17.45
CA ARG A 68 -5.39 5.40 -18.41
C ARG A 68 -4.80 6.64 -19.11
N PRO A 69 -4.51 7.76 -18.40
CA PRO A 69 -3.86 8.92 -18.98
C PRO A 69 -2.48 8.65 -19.60
N ALA A 70 -1.61 7.92 -18.91
CA ALA A 70 -0.23 7.69 -19.36
C ALA A 70 -0.05 6.45 -20.25
N ARG A 71 -1.13 5.67 -20.48
CA ARG A 71 -1.11 4.42 -21.27
C ARG A 71 -0.08 3.40 -20.77
N GLY A 72 0.23 3.44 -19.48
CA GLY A 72 1.07 2.47 -18.80
C GLY A 72 0.34 1.14 -18.57
N PRO A 73 1.02 0.14 -17.96
CA PRO A 73 0.40 -1.13 -17.63
C PRO A 73 -0.76 -0.94 -16.64
N GLY A 74 -1.88 -1.64 -16.86
CA GLY A 74 -3.07 -1.54 -16.00
C GLY A 74 -3.05 -2.44 -14.75
N TRP A 75 -2.23 -3.49 -14.76
CA TRP A 75 -2.15 -4.43 -13.63
C TRP A 75 -1.73 -3.79 -12.29
N PRO A 76 -0.88 -2.74 -12.20
CA PRO A 76 -0.55 -2.10 -10.92
C PRO A 76 -1.77 -1.45 -10.26
N ALA A 77 -2.76 -1.02 -11.05
CA ALA A 77 -4.02 -0.52 -10.53
C ALA A 77 -4.84 -1.66 -9.90
N LEU A 78 -4.92 -2.82 -10.57
CA LEU A 78 -5.56 -4.01 -10.01
C LEU A 78 -4.86 -4.50 -8.73
N ALA A 79 -3.53 -4.54 -8.73
CA ALA A 79 -2.75 -4.91 -7.54
C ALA A 79 -2.97 -3.92 -6.39
N SER A 80 -2.98 -2.62 -6.66
CA SER A 80 -3.23 -1.59 -5.65
C SER A 80 -4.67 -1.64 -5.10
N LEU A 81 -5.64 -1.97 -5.96
CA LEU A 81 -7.01 -2.22 -5.52
C LEU A 81 -7.07 -3.44 -4.59
N GLY A 82 -6.38 -4.52 -4.95
CA GLY A 82 -6.25 -5.71 -4.11
C GLY A 82 -5.64 -5.39 -2.74
N VAL A 83 -4.52 -4.66 -2.71
CA VAL A 83 -3.88 -4.19 -1.46
C VAL A 83 -4.86 -3.39 -0.60
N LEU A 84 -5.61 -2.45 -1.19
CA LEU A 84 -6.56 -1.62 -0.47
C LEU A 84 -7.71 -2.46 0.13
N LEU A 85 -8.34 -3.32 -0.67
CA LEU A 85 -9.45 -4.15 -0.22
C LEU A 85 -9.00 -5.18 0.84
N LEU A 86 -7.86 -5.84 0.62
CA LEU A 86 -7.28 -6.74 1.61
C LEU A 86 -6.89 -5.98 2.89
N GLY A 87 -6.44 -4.73 2.78
CA GLY A 87 -6.16 -3.87 3.92
C GLY A 87 -7.40 -3.60 4.78
N PHE A 88 -8.58 -3.41 4.18
CA PHE A 88 -9.84 -3.28 4.94
C PHE A 88 -10.23 -4.59 5.62
N VAL A 89 -10.11 -5.73 4.91
CA VAL A 89 -10.34 -7.07 5.51
C VAL A 89 -9.40 -7.29 6.68
N GLN A 90 -8.13 -6.93 6.53
CA GLN A 90 -7.09 -7.08 7.54
C GLN A 90 -7.41 -6.24 8.79
N SER A 91 -7.85 -5.00 8.61
CA SER A 91 -8.28 -4.13 9.72
C SER A 91 -9.53 -4.66 10.43
N ALA A 92 -10.49 -5.22 9.70
CA ALA A 92 -11.68 -5.85 10.30
C ALA A 92 -11.30 -7.09 11.14
N LEU A 93 -10.38 -7.93 10.65
CA LEU A 93 -9.85 -9.07 11.41
C LEU A 93 -9.10 -8.61 12.67
N GLY A 94 -8.35 -7.51 12.58
CA GLY A 94 -7.64 -6.93 13.72
C GLY A 94 -8.58 -6.39 14.79
N GLY A 95 -9.57 -5.59 14.36
CA GLY A 95 -10.58 -5.02 15.26
C GLY A 95 -11.50 -6.05 15.91
N SER A 96 -11.66 -7.24 15.30
CA SER A 96 -12.42 -8.37 15.86
C SER A 96 -11.57 -9.33 16.70
N GLY A 97 -10.26 -9.08 16.85
CA GLY A 97 -9.37 -9.91 17.65
C GLY A 97 -8.99 -11.24 17.00
N VAL A 98 -9.25 -11.44 15.70
CA VAL A 98 -8.92 -12.68 14.97
C VAL A 98 -7.45 -12.65 14.53
N VAL A 99 -6.55 -12.63 15.52
CA VAL A 99 -5.10 -12.41 15.33
C VAL A 99 -4.47 -13.47 14.41
N GLN A 100 -4.93 -14.73 14.50
CA GLN A 100 -4.43 -15.84 13.69
C GLN A 100 -4.58 -15.63 12.18
N ALA A 101 -5.56 -14.83 11.74
CA ALA A 101 -5.76 -14.49 10.33
C ALA A 101 -5.21 -13.09 10.02
N HIS A 102 -5.33 -12.16 10.97
CA HIS A 102 -4.84 -10.79 10.85
C HIS A 102 -3.34 -10.70 10.57
N VAL A 103 -2.52 -11.47 11.31
CA VAL A 103 -1.05 -11.39 11.19
C VAL A 103 -0.55 -11.98 9.86
N PRO A 104 -0.92 -13.21 9.45
CA PRO A 104 -0.48 -13.74 8.16
C PRO A 104 -0.97 -12.89 6.98
N LEU A 105 -2.21 -12.39 7.01
CA LEU A 105 -2.73 -11.50 5.98
C LEU A 105 -1.95 -10.18 5.94
N GLY A 106 -1.64 -9.59 7.09
CA GLY A 106 -0.80 -8.39 7.18
C GLY A 106 0.57 -8.58 6.55
N MET A 107 1.23 -9.72 6.81
CA MET A 107 2.52 -10.06 6.19
C MET A 107 2.42 -10.29 4.68
N ALA A 108 1.35 -10.92 4.20
CA ALA A 108 1.11 -11.11 2.78
C ALA A 108 0.90 -9.77 2.06
N ILE A 109 0.13 -8.86 2.65
CA ILE A 109 -0.07 -7.49 2.14
C ILE A 109 1.26 -6.74 2.12
N PHE A 110 2.06 -6.81 3.19
CA PHE A 110 3.37 -6.17 3.25
C PHE A 110 4.29 -6.66 2.11
N GLY A 111 4.38 -7.98 1.91
CA GLY A 111 5.16 -8.57 0.82
C GLY A 111 4.68 -8.12 -0.56
N LEU A 112 3.36 -8.09 -0.78
CA LEU A 112 2.76 -7.61 -2.04
C LEU A 112 3.07 -6.12 -2.29
N SER A 113 2.95 -5.27 -1.27
CA SER A 113 3.28 -3.84 -1.35
C SER A 113 4.77 -3.62 -1.66
N VAL A 114 5.67 -4.35 -1.00
CA VAL A 114 7.12 -4.30 -1.29
C VAL A 114 7.40 -4.75 -2.71
N TRP A 115 6.79 -5.84 -3.17
CA TRP A 115 6.97 -6.33 -4.53
C TRP A 115 6.52 -5.29 -5.58
N LEU A 116 5.37 -4.66 -5.36
CA LEU A 116 4.83 -3.62 -6.23
C LEU A 116 5.72 -2.35 -6.24
N MET A 117 6.21 -1.94 -5.08
CA MET A 117 7.20 -0.87 -4.94
C MET A 117 8.45 -1.21 -5.75
N LEU A 118 9.07 -2.37 -5.54
CA LEU A 118 10.28 -2.79 -6.24
C LEU A 118 10.08 -2.87 -7.76
N TRP A 119 8.94 -3.39 -8.20
CA TRP A 119 8.58 -3.40 -9.62
C TRP A 119 8.60 -1.99 -10.22
N SER A 120 8.09 -1.00 -9.50
CA SER A 120 8.05 0.38 -9.99
C SER A 120 9.44 0.99 -10.23
N PHE A 121 10.45 0.55 -9.47
CA PHE A 121 11.85 0.98 -9.63
C PHE A 121 12.61 0.19 -10.71
N ARG A 122 12.12 -1.00 -11.10
CA ARG A 122 12.72 -1.80 -12.19
C ARG A 122 12.31 -1.34 -13.59
N ARG A 123 11.32 -0.45 -13.69
CA ARG A 123 10.92 0.16 -14.97
C ARG A 123 11.92 1.29 -15.32
N PRO A 124 12.57 1.26 -16.50
CA PRO A 124 13.37 2.39 -16.98
C PRO A 124 12.50 3.63 -17.20
#